data_AF-A0A7S2YZ09-F1
#
_entry.id   AF-A0A7S2YZ09-F1
#
_cell.length_a   1.000
_cell.length_b   1.000
_cell.length_c   1.000
_cell.angle_alpha   90.00
_cell.angle_beta   90.00
_cell.angle_gamma   90.00
#
_symmetry.space_group_name_H-M   'P 1'
#
loop_
_entity.id
_entity.type
_entity.pdbx_description
1 polymer ?
#
loop_
_entity_poly.entity_id
_entity_poly.type
_entity_poly.pdbx_seq_one_letter_code
_entity_poly.pdbx_strand_id
1 'polypeptide(L)'
;ARRELMRVPAHSAWFEWDAIHEIERATLPEFFNNKSASKTAKIYKEYRDFIIDKFRENPQRKLTFTQCRKFLSGDVNAIYRVYAFLEHWSLINFDQSGLSRTEVSVQDERKGGAKAAGSEEGKKKEGGGNGAG
;
A
#
# COMPACT_ATOMS: atom_id res chain seq x y z
N ALA A 1 1.47 27.52 -1.82
CA ALA A 1 0.35 26.61 -2.11
C ALA A 1 0.41 25.48 -1.09
N ARG A 2 -0.68 25.24 -0.36
CA ARG A 2 -0.75 24.25 0.72
C ARG A 2 -0.62 22.86 0.09
N ARG A 3 0.53 22.20 0.27
CA ARG A 3 0.67 20.78 -0.06
C ARG A 3 -0.27 20.04 0.88
N GLU A 4 -1.46 19.69 0.40
CA GLU A 4 -2.48 18.99 1.18
C GLU A 4 -1.93 17.67 1.74
N LEU A 5 -2.46 17.27 2.91
CA LEU A 5 -2.15 16.02 3.62
C LEU A 5 -2.09 14.84 2.63
N MET A 6 -0.88 14.35 2.39
CA MET A 6 -0.64 13.18 1.53
C MET A 6 -1.12 11.95 2.29
N ARG A 7 -2.18 11.29 1.82
CA ARG A 7 -2.62 10.02 2.37
C ARG A 7 -1.73 8.92 1.81
N VAL A 8 -0.83 8.40 2.65
CA VAL A 8 0.07 7.28 2.31
C VAL A 8 -0.16 6.11 3.29
N PRO A 9 0.20 4.87 2.92
CA PRO A 9 0.23 3.76 3.86
C PRO A 9 1.20 4.01 5.02
N ALA A 10 0.96 3.36 6.17
CA ALA A 10 1.77 3.53 7.38
C ALA A 10 3.26 3.18 7.18
N HIS A 11 3.57 2.21 6.32
CA HIS A 11 4.96 1.84 6.01
C HIS A 11 5.72 2.95 5.26
N SER A 12 5.01 3.94 4.70
CA SER A 12 5.57 5.07 3.97
C SER A 12 5.54 6.37 4.77
N ALA A 13 5.19 6.30 6.06
CA ALA A 13 5.07 7.46 6.95
C ALA A 13 6.39 8.21 7.18
N TRP A 14 7.53 7.64 6.80
CA TRP A 14 8.84 8.29 6.84
C TRP A 14 9.01 9.38 5.77
N PHE A 15 8.15 9.40 4.75
CA PHE A 15 8.30 10.31 3.62
C PHE A 15 7.97 11.76 4.01
N GLU A 16 8.86 12.68 3.65
CA GLU A 16 8.68 14.11 3.82
C GLU A 16 8.98 14.87 2.52
N TRP A 17 8.15 15.86 2.20
CA TRP A 17 8.32 16.68 1.00
C TRP A 17 9.57 17.56 1.06
N ASP A 18 9.86 18.13 2.22
CA ASP A 18 10.89 19.16 2.34
C ASP A 18 12.28 18.57 2.63
N ALA A 19 12.34 17.36 3.19
CA ALA A 19 13.56 16.63 3.44
C ALA A 19 13.81 15.48 2.45
N ILE A 20 15.01 14.91 2.50
CA ILE A 20 15.36 13.65 1.83
C ILE A 20 15.80 12.69 2.93
N HIS A 21 14.97 11.69 3.20
CA HIS A 21 15.13 10.70 4.25
C HIS A 21 16.30 9.74 3.94
N GLU A 22 16.83 9.09 4.97
CA GLU A 22 17.95 8.15 4.83
C GLU A 22 17.61 6.94 3.96
N ILE A 23 16.34 6.49 3.98
CA ILE A 23 15.83 5.43 3.11
C ILE A 23 15.99 5.79 1.62
N GLU A 24 15.70 7.04 1.24
CA GLU A 24 15.89 7.52 -0.13
C GLU A 24 17.38 7.47 -0.51
N ARG A 25 18.25 7.92 0.40
CA ARG A 25 19.71 7.97 0.20
C ARG A 25 20.32 6.59 0.08
N ALA A 26 19.89 5.65 0.91
CA ALA A 26 20.37 4.28 0.90
C ALA A 26 19.94 3.53 -0.36
N THR A 27 18.72 3.79 -0.85
CA THR A 27 18.17 3.08 -2.02
C THR A 27 18.71 3.63 -3.36
N LEU A 28 18.98 4.93 -3.43
CA LEU A 28 19.38 5.64 -4.65
C LEU A 28 20.72 6.39 -4.46
N PRO A 29 21.80 5.69 -4.05
CA PRO A 29 23.06 6.31 -3.66
C PRO A 29 23.76 7.08 -4.79
N GLU A 30 23.41 6.82 -6.05
CA GLU A 30 23.98 7.50 -7.21
C GLU A 30 23.69 9.01 -7.23
N PHE A 31 22.64 9.46 -6.56
CA PHE A 31 22.30 10.89 -6.45
C PHE A 31 22.99 11.59 -5.28
N PHE A 32 23.63 10.83 -4.38
CA PHE A 32 24.11 11.33 -3.08
C PHE A 32 25.61 11.09 -2.84
N ASN A 33 26.31 10.53 -3.81
CA ASN A 33 27.75 10.23 -3.71
C ASN A 33 28.67 11.35 -4.23
N ASN A 34 28.10 12.45 -4.74
CA ASN A 34 28.82 13.60 -5.32
C ASN A 34 29.78 13.25 -6.47
N LYS A 35 29.59 12.11 -7.16
CA LYS A 35 30.45 11.67 -8.27
C LYS A 35 30.02 12.19 -9.63
N SER A 36 28.80 12.73 -9.75
CA SER A 36 28.23 13.14 -11.03
C SER A 36 27.44 14.44 -10.91
N ALA A 37 27.76 15.42 -11.76
CA ALA A 37 27.05 16.70 -11.82
C ALA A 37 25.59 16.55 -12.29
N SER A 38 25.25 15.46 -12.99
CA SER A 38 23.90 15.17 -13.48
C SER A 38 23.10 14.23 -12.56
N LYS A 39 23.69 13.77 -11.45
CA LYS A 39 23.03 12.91 -10.44
C LYS A 39 23.30 13.49 -9.05
N THR A 40 22.53 14.53 -8.74
CA THR A 40 22.62 15.27 -7.47
C THR A 40 21.33 15.13 -6.67
N ALA A 41 21.40 15.41 -5.37
CA ALA A 41 20.22 15.41 -4.49
C ALA A 41 19.10 16.34 -5.00
N LYS A 42 19.47 17.45 -5.65
CA LYS A 42 18.52 18.38 -6.27
C LYS A 42 17.76 17.72 -7.42
N ILE A 43 18.47 17.09 -8.35
CA ILE A 43 17.86 16.40 -9.50
C ILE A 43 16.98 15.24 -9.03
N TYR A 44 17.43 14.48 -8.02
CA TYR A 44 16.59 13.45 -7.41
C TYR A 44 15.26 14.02 -6.90
N LYS A 45 15.32 15.12 -6.13
CA LYS A 45 14.13 15.76 -5.58
C LYS A 45 13.20 16.29 -6.67
N GLU A 46 13.74 16.85 -7.76
CA GLU A 46 12.96 17.27 -8.92
C GLU A 46 12.20 16.09 -9.56
N TYR A 47 12.84 14.94 -9.77
CA TYR A 47 12.16 13.74 -10.28
C TYR A 47 11.12 13.21 -9.30
N ARG A 48 11.49 13.12 -8.01
CA ARG A 48 10.65 12.59 -6.94
C ARG A 48 9.36 13.40 -6.81
N ASP A 49 9.50 14.71 -6.63
CA ASP A 49 8.38 15.61 -6.41
C ASP A 49 7.48 15.65 -7.66
N PHE A 50 8.07 15.72 -8.87
CA PHE A 50 7.32 15.68 -10.12
C PHE A 50 6.49 14.40 -10.27
N ILE A 51 7.06 13.22 -10.02
CA ILE A 51 6.36 11.94 -10.20
C ILE A 51 5.21 11.81 -9.20
N ILE A 52 5.43 12.20 -7.94
CA ILE A 52 4.37 12.16 -6.92
C ILE A 52 3.26 13.17 -7.28
N ASP A 53 3.60 14.41 -7.63
CA ASP A 53 2.62 15.42 -8.04
C ASP A 53 1.84 14.97 -9.28
N LYS A 54 2.50 14.32 -10.24
CA LYS A 54 1.84 13.78 -11.44
C LYS A 54 0.81 12.69 -11.11
N PHE A 55 1.08 11.84 -10.12
CA PHE A 55 0.12 10.85 -9.66
C PHE A 55 -1.07 11.52 -8.96
N ARG A 56 -0.82 12.57 -8.17
CA ARG A 56 -1.84 13.32 -7.44
C ARG A 56 -2.82 14.07 -8.33
N GLU A 57 -2.48 14.35 -9.58
CA GLU A 57 -3.44 14.89 -10.57
C GLU A 57 -4.64 13.96 -10.79
N ASN A 58 -4.44 12.63 -10.73
CA ASN A 58 -5.51 11.65 -10.85
C ASN A 58 -5.14 10.32 -10.15
N PRO A 59 -5.29 10.23 -8.81
CA PRO A 59 -4.86 9.06 -8.04
C PRO A 59 -5.70 7.80 -8.29
N GLN A 60 -6.84 7.90 -8.99
CA GLN A 60 -7.68 6.76 -9.39
C GLN A 60 -7.09 6.00 -10.59
N ARG A 61 -6.16 6.62 -11.32
CA ARG A 61 -5.52 6.03 -12.50
C ARG A 61 -4.07 5.67 -12.17
N LYS A 62 -3.66 4.46 -12.54
CA LYS A 62 -2.25 4.06 -12.49
C LYS A 62 -1.40 5.02 -13.33
N LEU A 63 -0.45 5.70 -12.69
CA LEU A 63 0.60 6.47 -13.34
C LEU A 63 1.65 5.49 -13.86
N THR A 64 1.95 5.54 -15.15
CA THR A 64 2.97 4.69 -15.77
C THR A 64 4.30 5.43 -15.93
N PHE A 65 5.41 4.68 -15.96
CA PHE A 65 6.74 5.24 -16.26
C PHE A 65 6.76 6.02 -17.58
N THR A 66 6.11 5.49 -18.63
CA THR A 66 6.02 6.15 -19.94
C THR A 66 5.37 7.53 -19.86
N GLN A 67 4.38 7.73 -19.00
CA GLN A 67 3.79 9.05 -18.78
C GLN A 67 4.77 10.01 -18.11
N CYS A 68 5.51 9.55 -17.10
CA CYS A 68 6.53 10.37 -16.42
C CYS A 68 7.66 10.78 -17.36
N ARG A 69 8.17 9.84 -18.17
CA ARG A 69 9.31 10.05 -19.06
C ARG A 69 9.07 11.10 -20.15
N LYS A 70 7.80 11.35 -20.53
CA LYS A 70 7.44 12.41 -21.48
C LYS A 70 7.76 13.82 -20.99
N PHE A 71 7.85 14.00 -19.66
CA PHE A 71 8.02 15.31 -19.03
C PHE A 71 9.38 15.46 -18.32
N LEU A 72 10.07 14.35 -18.06
CA LEU A 72 11.36 14.35 -17.37
C LEU A 72 12.53 14.13 -18.33
N SER A 73 13.41 15.12 -18.39
CA SER A 73 14.69 15.07 -19.12
C SER A 73 15.80 14.49 -18.24
N GLY A 74 16.70 13.69 -18.81
CA GLY A 74 17.83 13.09 -18.10
C GLY A 74 18.06 11.61 -18.40
N ASP A 75 18.89 10.96 -17.59
CA ASP A 75 19.22 9.53 -17.67
C ASP A 75 17.96 8.68 -17.45
N VAL A 76 17.60 7.87 -18.46
CA VAL A 76 16.37 7.03 -18.45
C VAL A 76 16.36 6.09 -17.26
N ASN A 77 17.50 5.46 -16.99
CA ASN A 77 17.62 4.44 -15.95
C ASN A 77 17.51 5.08 -14.55
N ALA A 78 18.09 6.26 -14.37
CA ALA A 78 17.97 7.02 -13.13
C ALA A 78 16.50 7.40 -12.85
N ILE A 79 15.78 7.93 -13.84
CA ILE A 79 14.36 8.28 -13.68
C ILE A 79 13.52 7.02 -13.41
N TYR A 80 13.80 5.92 -14.10
CA TYR A 80 13.11 4.65 -13.88
C TYR A 80 13.31 4.13 -12.45
N ARG A 81 14.53 4.20 -11.91
CA ARG A 81 14.82 3.80 -10.52
C ARG A 81 14.08 4.66 -9.50
N VAL A 82 13.94 5.97 -9.74
CA VAL A 82 13.11 6.85 -8.89
C VAL A 82 11.64 6.43 -8.98
N TYR A 83 11.10 6.22 -10.19
CA TYR A 83 9.72 5.76 -10.38
C TYR A 83 9.45 4.44 -9.63
N ALA A 84 10.31 3.44 -9.82
CA ALA A 84 10.15 2.12 -9.22
C ALA A 84 10.26 2.18 -7.69
N PHE A 85 11.17 3.02 -7.17
CA PHE A 85 11.27 3.29 -5.73
C PHE A 85 9.96 3.85 -5.16
N LEU A 86 9.37 4.85 -5.82
CA LEU A 86 8.12 5.47 -5.37
C LEU A 86 6.94 4.50 -5.45
N GLU A 87 6.88 3.64 -6.47
CA GLU A 87 5.84 2.62 -6.61
C GLU A 87 5.99 1.54 -5.52
N HIS A 88 7.22 1.09 -5.24
CA HIS A 88 7.50 0.11 -4.19
C HIS A 88 7.06 0.61 -2.81
N TRP A 89 7.32 1.88 -2.50
CA TRP A 89 6.91 2.52 -1.25
C TRP A 89 5.47 3.05 -1.28
N SER A 90 4.66 2.71 -2.29
CA SER A 90 3.26 3.14 -2.34
C SER A 90 3.08 4.67 -2.23
N LEU A 91 4.09 5.45 -2.63
CA LEU A 91 4.02 6.92 -2.72
C LEU A 91 3.31 7.33 -4.02
N ILE A 92 3.29 6.44 -5.00
CA ILE A 92 2.44 6.46 -6.19
C ILE A 92 1.76 5.11 -6.35
N ASN A 93 0.67 5.05 -7.13
CA ASN A 93 0.01 3.80 -7.54
C ASN A 93 -0.43 2.88 -6.40
N PHE A 94 -0.64 3.41 -5.19
CA PHE A 94 -1.11 2.59 -4.07
C PHE A 94 -2.59 2.25 -4.23
N ASP A 95 -2.95 1.01 -3.91
CA ASP A 95 -4.33 0.57 -3.97
C ASP A 95 -5.10 1.11 -2.75
N GLN A 96 -6.06 2.01 -3.01
CA GLN A 96 -6.94 2.54 -1.98
C GLN A 96 -7.92 1.50 -1.43
N SER A 97 -8.07 0.35 -2.09
CA SER A 97 -8.96 -0.74 -1.65
C SER A 97 -8.57 -1.30 -0.27
N GLY A 98 -7.29 -1.23 0.10
CA GLY A 98 -6.79 -1.70 1.40
C GLY A 98 -7.10 -0.79 2.59
N LEU A 99 -7.52 0.46 2.35
CA LEU A 99 -7.82 1.44 3.41
C LEU A 99 -9.24 1.29 3.99
N SER A 100 -10.08 0.40 3.43
CA SER A 100 -11.45 0.14 3.93
C SER A 100 -11.54 -1.00 4.95
N ARG A 101 -10.44 -1.72 5.23
CA ARG A 101 -10.46 -2.90 6.12
C ARG A 101 -10.11 -2.56 7.58
N THR A 102 -10.75 -1.55 8.15
CA THR A 102 -10.73 -1.36 9.61
C THR A 102 -12.10 -0.92 10.10
N GLU A 103 -13.11 -1.77 9.87
CA GLU A 103 -14.26 -1.82 10.77
C GLU A 103 -13.91 -2.79 11.90
N VAL A 104 -13.56 -2.23 13.07
CA VAL A 104 -13.45 -3.00 14.30
C VAL A 104 -14.86 -3.34 14.75
N SER A 105 -15.30 -4.57 14.52
CA SER A 105 -16.55 -5.09 15.07
C SER A 105 -16.36 -5.36 16.57
N VAL A 106 -16.67 -4.35 17.39
CA VAL A 106 -16.81 -4.51 18.84
C VAL A 106 -18.09 -5.32 19.09
N GLN A 107 -17.96 -6.60 19.44
CA GLN A 107 -19.07 -7.40 19.95
C GLN A 107 -19.08 -7.28 21.48
N ASP A 108 -20.00 -6.47 22.00
CA ASP A 108 -20.31 -6.28 23.42
C ASP A 108 -20.99 -7.57 23.97
N GLU A 109 -20.34 -8.25 24.91
CA GLU A 109 -20.97 -9.32 25.70
C GLU A 109 -21.85 -8.73 26.80
N ARG A 110 -23.18 -8.93 26.72
CA ARG A 110 -24.10 -8.74 27.85
C ARG A 110 -25.16 -9.85 27.99
N LYS A 111 -24.76 -10.88 28.75
CA LYS A 111 -25.43 -11.56 29.88
C LYS A 111 -26.98 -11.65 29.96
N GLY A 112 -27.46 -12.90 30.15
CA GLY A 112 -28.72 -13.30 30.82
C GLY A 112 -29.36 -14.52 30.13
N GLY A 113 -29.86 -15.60 30.72
CA GLY A 113 -30.10 -16.05 32.09
C GLY A 113 -31.14 -17.20 32.08
N ALA A 114 -30.71 -18.42 32.46
CA ALA A 114 -31.39 -19.60 33.05
C ALA A 114 -32.69 -20.29 32.52
N LYS A 115 -32.68 -21.63 32.75
CA LYS A 115 -33.72 -22.69 32.90
C LYS A 115 -34.33 -23.36 31.66
N ALA A 116 -34.75 -24.65 31.66
CA ALA A 116 -34.47 -25.90 32.39
C ALA A 116 -35.42 -27.01 31.82
N ALA A 117 -35.09 -28.29 32.09
CA ALA A 117 -35.88 -29.54 31.91
C ALA A 117 -35.86 -30.19 30.49
N GLY A 118 -35.71 -31.50 30.27
CA GLY A 118 -35.51 -32.67 31.14
C GLY A 118 -35.67 -33.99 30.34
N SER A 119 -35.00 -35.07 30.80
CA SER A 119 -35.33 -36.53 30.71
C SER A 119 -35.25 -37.30 29.36
N GLU A 120 -34.31 -38.26 29.27
CA GLU A 120 -34.43 -39.76 29.21
C GLU A 120 -34.61 -40.33 27.78
N GLU A 121 -33.66 -41.07 27.19
CA GLU A 121 -33.20 -42.46 27.40
C GLU A 121 -33.79 -43.44 26.34
N GLY A 122 -32.96 -44.32 25.75
CA GLY A 122 -33.46 -45.59 25.16
C GLY A 122 -33.13 -45.94 23.70
N LYS A 123 -31.90 -46.40 23.44
CA LYS A 123 -31.51 -47.74 22.93
C LYS A 123 -32.19 -48.39 21.68
N LYS A 124 -31.33 -49.06 20.87
CA LYS A 124 -31.52 -50.17 19.89
C LYS A 124 -32.15 -49.80 18.53
N LYS A 125 -31.93 -50.47 17.39
CA LYS A 125 -30.93 -51.39 16.78
C LYS A 125 -31.59 -51.82 15.44
N GLU A 126 -30.76 -52.18 14.44
CA GLU A 126 -31.11 -53.05 13.28
C GLU A 126 -32.09 -52.44 12.26
N GLY A 127 -31.95 -52.59 10.95
CA GLY A 127 -30.98 -53.30 10.13
C GLY A 127 -31.45 -53.26 8.66
N GLY A 128 -30.54 -53.59 7.74
CA GLY A 128 -30.80 -54.30 6.48
C GLY A 128 -31.51 -53.56 5.33
N GLY A 129 -30.94 -53.67 4.12
CA GLY A 129 -31.73 -53.62 2.89
C GLY A 129 -31.00 -53.09 1.66
N ASN A 130 -30.39 -54.01 0.91
CA ASN A 130 -29.85 -53.84 -0.44
C ASN A 130 -30.89 -53.39 -1.50
N GLY A 131 -30.38 -52.93 -2.65
CA GLY A 131 -31.09 -52.98 -3.93
C GLY A 131 -30.69 -51.86 -4.88
N ALA A 132 -29.46 -51.85 -5.39
CA ALA A 132 -29.17 -52.17 -6.80
C ALA A 132 -30.40 -52.36 -7.72
N GLY A 133 -30.47 -51.50 -8.75
CA GLY A 133 -31.36 -51.56 -9.89
C GLY A 133 -31.05 -50.42 -10.83
#